data_AF-A0A5Z6X488-F1
#
_entry.id   AF-A0A5Z6X488-F1
#
_cell.length_a   1.000
_cell.length_b   1.000
_cell.length_c   1.000
_cell.angle_alpha   90.00
_cell.angle_beta   90.00
_cell.angle_gamma   90.00
#
_symmetry.space_group_name_H-M   'P 1'
#
loop_
_entity.id
_entity.type
_entity.pdbx_description
1 polymer ?
#
loop_
_entity_poly.entity_id
_entity_poly.type
_entity_poly.pdbx_seq_one_letter_code
_entity_poly.pdbx_strand_id
1 'polypeptide(L)'
;MADSFQLKAIITAVDQLSGPLKGMQRELKGFQKEMAGLAIGAAAAGTAVLGALALPVNAAIGFESKMADIRKVVDGLDDKKAFAQMSDDILTLSTQLPMAAEGIAEIVAAGGQAGIARGDLMQFANDAVKMGVAFDTTAEESGQMMAQWRTAFKLTQEDVVVLADKINYLGNTGPANAKKISDIVTRIGPLGGVAGVASGEIAAMGATIAGMGVESEIASTGIKNFMLSLTAGNSATKAQKQAMAFLKLNPRKLAEDMQKDSRGAMLKVLDSLAKVPKAKQAAVMNALFGKESLSAIAPLLTNLDLLRTNFDRVADAQEYGGSMQKEYASRASTTENQLVLLKNSVNAISVTLGDTFLPAINEAAEAVMPYLEQLRTFVRANPELVQSAAKFGAALLAVGVSIG
;
A
#
# COMPACT_ATOMS: atom_id res chain seq x y z
N MET A 1 -47.22 -57.65 -12.19
CA MET A 1 -47.25 -57.27 -10.76
C MET A 1 -46.14 -56.29 -10.36
N ALA A 2 -45.05 -56.12 -11.14
CA ALA A 2 -44.00 -55.14 -10.85
C ALA A 2 -44.41 -53.68 -11.16
N ASP A 3 -45.14 -53.44 -12.26
CA ASP A 3 -45.53 -52.08 -12.68
C ASP A 3 -46.53 -51.39 -11.73
N SER A 4 -47.43 -52.14 -11.09
CA SER A 4 -48.40 -51.57 -10.14
C SER A 4 -47.76 -51.20 -8.80
N PHE A 5 -46.66 -51.84 -8.42
CA PHE A 5 -45.90 -51.55 -7.20
C PHE A 5 -45.04 -50.30 -7.37
N GLN A 6 -44.43 -50.13 -8.55
CA GLN A 6 -43.70 -48.91 -8.91
C GLN A 6 -44.66 -47.71 -9.03
N LEU A 7 -45.82 -47.87 -9.66
CA LEU A 7 -46.81 -46.80 -9.76
C LEU A 7 -47.35 -46.38 -8.38
N LYS A 8 -47.64 -47.34 -7.48
CA LYS A 8 -48.05 -47.04 -6.08
C LYS A 8 -46.95 -46.37 -5.28
N ALA A 9 -45.69 -46.79 -5.43
CA ALA A 9 -44.57 -46.16 -4.76
C ALA A 9 -44.35 -44.72 -5.26
N ILE A 10 -44.50 -44.49 -6.56
CA ILE A 10 -44.44 -43.15 -7.17
C ILE A 10 -45.59 -42.27 -6.68
N ILE A 11 -46.83 -42.78 -6.66
CA ILE A 11 -48.00 -42.04 -6.17
C ILE A 11 -47.86 -41.72 -4.68
N THR A 12 -47.38 -42.67 -3.86
CA THR A 12 -47.17 -42.46 -2.42
C THR A 12 -46.02 -41.47 -2.15
N ALA A 13 -44.94 -41.53 -2.93
CA ALA A 13 -43.85 -40.56 -2.86
C ALA A 13 -44.32 -39.16 -3.30
N VAL A 14 -45.11 -39.07 -4.38
CA VAL A 14 -45.73 -37.82 -4.84
C VAL A 14 -46.68 -37.27 -3.79
N ASP A 15 -47.51 -38.09 -3.15
CA ASP A 15 -48.44 -37.66 -2.10
C ASP A 15 -47.72 -37.20 -0.83
N GLN A 16 -46.67 -37.92 -0.38
CA GLN A 16 -45.86 -37.52 0.79
C GLN A 16 -45.02 -36.27 0.53
N LEU A 17 -44.57 -36.07 -0.71
CA LEU A 17 -43.91 -34.83 -1.12
C LEU A 17 -44.92 -33.70 -1.36
N SER A 18 -46.17 -33.98 -1.75
CA SER A 18 -47.14 -32.95 -2.17
C SER A 18 -47.52 -31.96 -1.07
N GLY A 19 -47.66 -32.40 0.18
CA GLY A 19 -47.99 -31.54 1.32
C GLY A 19 -46.86 -30.56 1.66
N PRO A 20 -45.64 -31.06 1.91
CA PRO A 20 -44.46 -30.22 2.10
C PRO A 20 -44.11 -29.36 0.89
N LEU A 21 -44.28 -29.85 -0.34
CA LEU A 21 -44.11 -29.07 -1.56
C LEU A 21 -45.16 -27.96 -1.67
N LYS A 22 -46.41 -28.18 -1.23
CA LYS A 22 -47.43 -27.12 -1.16
C LYS A 22 -47.09 -26.07 -0.10
N GLY A 23 -46.52 -26.47 1.03
CA GLY A 23 -46.00 -25.56 2.06
C GLY A 23 -44.84 -24.71 1.54
N MET A 24 -43.85 -25.35 0.94
CA MET A 24 -42.72 -24.70 0.27
C MET A 24 -43.20 -23.80 -0.89
N GLN A 25 -44.19 -24.22 -1.68
CA GLN A 25 -44.78 -23.42 -2.74
C GLN A 25 -45.54 -22.21 -2.19
N ARG A 26 -46.12 -22.30 -0.99
CA ARG A 26 -46.82 -21.19 -0.34
C ARG A 26 -45.84 -20.16 0.21
N GLU A 27 -44.76 -20.61 0.86
CA GLU A 27 -43.65 -19.75 1.31
C GLU A 27 -42.92 -19.13 0.10
N LEU A 28 -42.64 -19.92 -0.94
CA LEU A 28 -42.06 -19.43 -2.20
C LEU A 28 -42.99 -18.45 -2.93
N LYS A 29 -44.31 -18.63 -2.88
CA LYS A 29 -45.28 -17.68 -3.44
C LYS A 29 -45.38 -16.41 -2.60
N GLY A 30 -45.23 -16.50 -1.28
CA GLY A 30 -45.12 -15.34 -0.39
C GLY A 30 -43.88 -14.52 -0.73
N PHE A 31 -42.73 -15.19 -0.73
CA PHE A 31 -41.45 -14.63 -1.16
C PHE A 31 -41.51 -14.06 -2.59
N GLN A 32 -42.06 -14.79 -3.56
CA GLN A 32 -42.23 -14.29 -4.93
C GLN A 32 -43.15 -13.08 -5.01
N LYS A 33 -44.20 -13.00 -4.18
CA LYS A 33 -45.15 -11.88 -4.19
C LYS A 33 -44.54 -10.62 -3.56
N GLU A 34 -43.70 -10.77 -2.54
CA GLU A 34 -42.95 -9.67 -1.94
C GLU A 34 -41.78 -9.22 -2.82
N MET A 35 -41.05 -10.17 -3.41
CA MET A 35 -40.05 -9.89 -4.46
C MET A 35 -40.68 -9.27 -5.70
N ALA A 36 -41.89 -9.67 -6.08
CA ALA A 36 -42.66 -9.03 -7.14
C ALA A 36 -43.14 -7.63 -6.72
N GLY A 37 -43.51 -7.42 -5.45
CA GLY A 37 -43.82 -6.10 -4.91
C GLY A 37 -42.63 -5.13 -4.99
N LEU A 38 -41.41 -5.62 -4.76
CA LEU A 38 -40.16 -4.89 -4.97
C LEU A 38 -39.84 -4.72 -6.48
N ALA A 39 -40.26 -5.65 -7.33
CA ALA A 39 -40.01 -5.63 -8.78
C ALA A 39 -41.09 -4.91 -9.62
N ILE A 40 -42.27 -4.56 -9.06
CA ILE A 40 -43.37 -3.89 -9.79
C ILE A 40 -43.02 -2.44 -10.18
N GLY A 41 -41.95 -1.85 -9.62
CA GLY A 41 -41.34 -0.64 -10.17
C GLY A 41 -40.54 -0.85 -11.47
N ALA A 42 -40.35 -2.09 -11.93
CA ALA A 42 -39.31 -2.48 -12.88
C ALA A 42 -39.76 -3.50 -13.95
N ALA A 43 -41.05 -3.59 -14.29
CA ALA A 43 -41.49 -4.54 -15.33
C ALA A 43 -41.18 -4.04 -16.76
N ALA A 44 -40.53 -4.90 -17.56
CA ALA A 44 -40.05 -4.72 -18.94
C ALA A 44 -38.81 -3.80 -19.14
N ALA A 45 -38.70 -2.67 -18.45
CA ALA A 45 -37.46 -1.87 -18.46
C ALA A 45 -36.41 -2.38 -17.44
N GLY A 46 -36.84 -3.10 -16.40
CA GLY A 46 -36.02 -3.42 -15.23
C GLY A 46 -34.88 -4.39 -15.44
N THR A 47 -34.98 -5.42 -16.28
CA THR A 47 -33.86 -6.36 -16.47
C THR A 47 -32.71 -5.74 -17.28
N ALA A 48 -33.03 -4.90 -18.26
CA ALA A 48 -32.04 -4.14 -19.03
C ALA A 48 -31.45 -2.97 -18.22
N VAL A 49 -32.28 -2.26 -17.44
CA VAL A 49 -31.83 -1.19 -16.53
C VAL A 49 -31.00 -1.74 -15.38
N LEU A 50 -31.36 -2.87 -14.77
CA LEU A 50 -30.56 -3.55 -13.74
C LEU A 50 -29.22 -4.05 -14.32
N GLY A 51 -29.21 -4.56 -15.55
CA GLY A 51 -27.98 -4.94 -16.24
C GLY A 51 -27.07 -3.74 -16.55
N ALA A 52 -27.63 -2.60 -16.96
CA ALA A 52 -26.89 -1.37 -17.24
C ALA A 52 -26.35 -0.69 -15.97
N LEU A 53 -27.05 -0.83 -14.84
CA LEU A 53 -26.63 -0.28 -13.55
C LEU A 53 -25.70 -1.21 -12.75
N ALA A 54 -25.58 -2.49 -13.13
CA ALA A 54 -24.76 -3.46 -12.40
C ALA A 54 -23.29 -3.05 -12.30
N LEU A 55 -22.70 -2.48 -13.36
CA LEU A 55 -21.32 -2.01 -13.35
C LEU A 55 -21.12 -0.79 -12.42
N PRO A 56 -21.90 0.31 -12.56
CA PRO A 56 -21.92 1.42 -11.60
C PRO A 56 -22.10 0.99 -10.14
N VAL A 57 -23.09 0.13 -9.87
CA VAL A 57 -23.38 -0.36 -8.52
C VAL A 57 -22.21 -1.17 -7.95
N ASN A 58 -21.63 -2.08 -8.72
CA ASN A 58 -20.49 -2.88 -8.25
C ASN A 58 -19.26 -2.01 -7.96
N ALA A 59 -18.98 -1.01 -8.81
CA ALA A 59 -17.90 -0.06 -8.57
C ALA A 59 -18.16 0.75 -7.29
N ALA A 60 -19.38 1.24 -7.10
CA ALA A 60 -19.75 1.98 -5.90
C ALA A 60 -19.66 1.14 -4.61
N ILE A 61 -20.11 -0.12 -4.63
CA ILE A 61 -19.95 -1.04 -3.49
C ILE A 61 -18.46 -1.27 -3.16
N GLY A 62 -17.64 -1.50 -4.20
CA GLY A 62 -16.20 -1.70 -4.04
C GLY A 62 -15.53 -0.48 -3.39
N PHE A 63 -15.87 0.71 -3.88
CA PHE A 63 -15.37 1.96 -3.36
C PHE A 63 -15.87 2.28 -1.94
N GLU A 64 -17.16 2.12 -1.66
CA GLU A 64 -17.76 2.30 -0.32
C GLU A 64 -17.05 1.43 0.73
N SER A 65 -16.73 0.18 0.36
CA SER A 65 -15.98 -0.74 1.21
C SER A 65 -14.59 -0.21 1.56
N LYS A 66 -13.86 0.36 0.60
CA LYS A 66 -12.54 0.99 0.86
C LYS A 66 -12.65 2.28 1.67
N MET A 67 -13.68 3.07 1.43
CA MET A 67 -13.96 4.25 2.24
C MET A 67 -14.29 3.88 3.69
N ALA A 68 -14.95 2.74 3.94
CA ALA A 68 -15.18 2.26 5.29
C ALA A 68 -13.87 1.94 6.04
N ASP A 69 -12.83 1.44 5.35
CA ASP A 69 -11.51 1.25 5.96
C ASP A 69 -10.83 2.57 6.32
N ILE A 70 -10.97 3.60 5.48
CA ILE A 70 -10.49 4.96 5.79
C ILE A 70 -11.21 5.52 7.02
N ARG A 71 -12.54 5.38 7.10
CA ARG A 71 -13.34 5.87 8.22
C ARG A 71 -12.92 5.26 9.57
N LYS A 72 -12.41 4.02 9.57
CA LYS A 72 -11.92 3.37 10.81
C LYS A 72 -10.63 3.99 11.35
N VAL A 73 -9.83 4.61 10.49
CA VAL A 73 -8.43 4.97 10.79
C VAL A 73 -8.14 6.47 10.64
N VAL A 74 -9.12 7.25 10.20
CA VAL A 74 -9.00 8.69 10.04
C VAL A 74 -10.04 9.40 10.90
N ASP A 75 -9.55 10.20 11.84
CA ASP A 75 -10.39 10.94 12.78
C ASP A 75 -11.30 11.96 12.08
N GLY A 76 -12.52 12.11 12.62
CA GLY A 76 -13.47 13.12 12.15
C GLY A 76 -14.22 12.76 10.86
N LEU A 77 -14.18 11.50 10.42
CA LEU A 77 -14.97 10.98 9.30
C LEU A 77 -16.32 10.38 9.70
N ASP A 78 -16.70 10.47 10.97
CA ASP A 78 -18.08 10.23 11.39
C ASP A 78 -19.05 11.33 10.93
N ASP A 79 -18.52 12.51 10.66
CA ASP A 79 -19.27 13.57 9.99
C ASP A 79 -19.52 13.19 8.52
N LYS A 80 -20.80 13.12 8.15
CA LYS A 80 -21.21 12.70 6.80
C LYS A 80 -20.67 13.60 5.69
N LYS A 81 -20.53 14.91 5.95
CA LYS A 81 -20.03 15.85 4.94
C LYS A 81 -18.52 15.68 4.74
N ALA A 82 -17.76 15.52 5.82
CA ALA A 82 -16.34 15.26 5.75
C ALA A 82 -16.03 13.93 5.05
N PHE A 83 -16.82 12.87 5.34
CA PHE A 83 -16.70 11.59 4.66
C PHE A 83 -16.99 11.71 3.16
N ALA A 84 -18.11 12.35 2.80
CA ALA A 84 -18.46 12.57 1.40
C ALA A 84 -17.42 13.41 0.64
N GLN A 85 -16.87 14.45 1.29
CA GLN A 85 -15.80 15.26 0.69
C GLN A 85 -14.55 14.42 0.42
N MET A 86 -14.13 13.59 1.37
CA MET A 86 -12.97 12.73 1.17
C MET A 86 -13.20 11.69 0.07
N SER A 87 -14.41 11.13 -0.04
CA SER A 87 -14.80 10.26 -1.15
C SER A 87 -14.65 10.98 -2.50
N ASP A 88 -15.16 12.20 -2.60
CA ASP A 88 -15.05 13.03 -3.82
C ASP A 88 -13.60 13.42 -4.15
N ASP A 89 -12.81 13.75 -3.14
CA ASP A 89 -11.38 14.07 -3.29
C ASP A 89 -10.60 12.87 -3.84
N ILE A 90 -10.86 11.65 -3.33
CA ILE A 90 -10.23 10.42 -3.81
C ILE A 90 -10.65 10.09 -5.24
N LEU A 91 -11.95 10.21 -5.56
CA LEU A 91 -12.46 10.01 -6.92
C LEU A 91 -11.82 11.01 -7.88
N THR A 92 -11.79 12.29 -7.51
CA THR A 92 -11.13 13.36 -8.28
C THR A 92 -9.66 13.04 -8.50
N LEU A 93 -8.94 12.63 -7.45
CA LEU A 93 -7.52 12.30 -7.56
C LEU A 93 -7.27 11.11 -8.50
N SER A 94 -8.18 10.12 -8.53
CA SER A 94 -8.10 8.98 -9.46
C SER A 94 -8.19 9.40 -10.94
N THR A 95 -8.88 10.51 -11.23
CA THR A 95 -8.96 11.05 -12.59
C THR A 95 -7.70 11.79 -13.02
N GLN A 96 -6.82 12.14 -12.07
CA GLN A 96 -5.61 12.91 -12.28
C GLN A 96 -4.34 12.06 -12.22
N LEU A 97 -4.42 10.89 -11.58
CA LEU A 97 -3.30 9.98 -11.36
C LEU A 97 -3.55 8.63 -12.04
N PRO A 98 -2.48 7.92 -12.47
CA PRO A 98 -2.60 6.57 -13.06
C PRO A 98 -2.90 5.49 -12.00
N MET A 99 -3.90 5.71 -11.15
CA MET A 99 -4.32 4.79 -10.11
C MET A 99 -5.82 4.86 -9.91
N ALA A 100 -6.46 3.70 -9.76
CA ALA A 100 -7.89 3.60 -9.49
C ALA A 100 -8.23 4.20 -8.10
N ALA A 101 -9.46 4.67 -7.94
CA ALA A 101 -9.93 5.29 -6.71
C ALA A 101 -9.79 4.38 -5.48
N GLU A 102 -10.01 3.07 -5.66
CA GLU A 102 -9.85 2.05 -4.63
C GLU A 102 -8.38 1.95 -4.16
N GLY A 103 -7.41 2.01 -5.07
CA GLY A 103 -5.98 2.00 -4.73
C GLY A 103 -5.56 3.28 -4.01
N ILE A 104 -6.07 4.44 -4.44
CA ILE A 104 -5.84 5.71 -3.73
C ILE A 104 -6.45 5.63 -2.32
N ALA A 105 -7.66 5.06 -2.18
CA ALA A 105 -8.31 4.89 -0.89
C ALA A 105 -7.49 3.97 0.04
N GLU A 106 -6.87 2.91 -0.48
CA GLU A 106 -5.95 2.05 0.30
C GLU A 106 -4.73 2.82 0.80
N ILE A 107 -4.14 3.70 -0.02
CA ILE A 107 -3.01 4.54 0.40
C ILE A 107 -3.46 5.55 1.47
N VAL A 108 -4.63 6.17 1.30
CA VAL A 108 -5.21 7.08 2.31
C VAL A 108 -5.45 6.35 3.63
N ALA A 109 -5.99 5.14 3.59
CA ALA A 109 -6.18 4.31 4.79
C ALA A 109 -4.84 3.97 5.45
N ALA A 110 -3.82 3.57 4.68
CA ALA A 110 -2.48 3.32 5.19
C ALA A 110 -1.85 4.58 5.82
N GLY A 111 -2.05 5.75 5.21
CA GLY A 111 -1.63 7.04 5.76
C GLY A 111 -2.33 7.37 7.09
N GLY A 112 -3.64 7.14 7.18
CA GLY A 112 -4.41 7.30 8.41
C GLY A 112 -3.93 6.37 9.52
N GLN A 113 -3.69 5.10 9.20
CA GLN A 113 -3.11 4.12 10.13
C GLN A 113 -1.72 4.52 10.63
N ALA A 114 -0.93 5.18 9.78
CA ALA A 114 0.38 5.72 10.15
C ALA A 114 0.29 7.03 10.96
N GLY A 115 -0.91 7.52 11.27
CA GLY A 115 -1.12 8.74 12.05
C GLY A 115 -0.91 10.03 11.25
N ILE A 116 -0.95 9.98 9.92
CA ILE A 116 -0.90 11.19 9.09
C ILE A 116 -2.18 11.99 9.30
N ALA A 117 -2.03 13.29 9.55
CA ALA A 117 -3.16 14.17 9.77
C ALA A 117 -4.11 14.18 8.57
N ARG A 118 -5.42 14.21 8.82
CA ARG A 118 -6.46 14.17 7.77
C ARG A 118 -6.22 15.16 6.64
N GLY A 119 -5.77 16.38 6.96
CA GLY A 119 -5.49 17.44 5.97
C GLY A 119 -4.32 17.12 5.04
N ASP A 120 -3.38 16.26 5.44
CA ASP A 120 -2.22 15.86 4.65
C ASP A 120 -2.50 14.64 3.77
N LEU A 121 -3.58 13.87 4.03
CA LEU A 121 -3.78 12.54 3.44
C LEU A 121 -3.90 12.56 1.92
N MET A 122 -4.49 13.61 1.34
CA MET A 122 -4.64 13.69 -0.12
C MET A 122 -3.34 14.05 -0.81
N GLN A 123 -2.54 14.92 -0.20
CA GLN A 123 -1.19 15.18 -0.68
C GLN A 123 -0.31 13.93 -0.51
N PHE A 124 -0.41 13.25 0.63
CA PHE A 124 0.30 11.99 0.87
C PHE A 124 -0.03 10.93 -0.19
N ALA A 125 -1.30 10.71 -0.49
CA ALA A 125 -1.70 9.73 -1.51
C ALA A 125 -1.21 10.13 -2.91
N ASN A 126 -1.30 11.41 -3.27
CA ASN A 126 -0.75 11.94 -4.51
C ASN A 126 0.76 11.70 -4.62
N ASP A 127 1.50 12.02 -3.56
CA ASP A 127 2.95 11.89 -3.54
C ASP A 127 3.38 10.42 -3.56
N ALA A 128 2.62 9.52 -2.92
CA ALA A 128 2.86 8.08 -2.93
C ALA A 128 2.74 7.49 -4.35
N VAL A 129 1.71 7.89 -5.10
CA VAL A 129 1.53 7.44 -6.48
C VAL A 129 2.66 7.95 -7.38
N LYS A 130 3.01 9.23 -7.26
CA LYS A 130 4.12 9.82 -8.03
C LYS A 130 5.45 9.16 -7.71
N MET A 131 5.70 8.89 -6.44
CA MET A 131 6.89 8.18 -5.98
C MET A 131 6.92 6.75 -6.53
N GLY A 132 5.79 6.04 -6.54
CA GLY A 132 5.68 4.70 -7.13
C GLY A 132 6.13 4.67 -8.59
N VAL A 133 5.61 5.62 -9.38
CA VAL A 133 5.99 5.80 -10.79
C VAL A 133 7.47 6.16 -10.92
N ALA A 134 7.99 7.07 -10.10
CA ALA A 134 9.37 7.52 -10.20
C ALA A 134 10.39 6.47 -9.76
N PHE A 135 10.03 5.59 -8.81
CA PHE A 135 10.96 4.63 -8.20
C PHE A 135 10.83 3.22 -8.80
N ASP A 136 9.96 3.05 -9.80
CA ASP A 136 9.57 1.76 -10.36
C ASP A 136 9.11 0.77 -9.27
N THR A 137 8.20 1.20 -8.41
CA THR A 137 7.64 0.44 -7.27
C THR A 137 6.14 0.70 -7.15
N THR A 138 5.42 -0.03 -6.28
CA THR A 138 3.98 0.25 -6.14
C THR A 138 3.71 1.52 -5.33
N ALA A 139 2.55 2.13 -5.52
CA ALA A 139 2.21 3.32 -4.75
C ALA A 139 1.95 2.99 -3.26
N GLU A 140 1.51 1.76 -2.97
CA GLU A 140 1.33 1.26 -1.61
C GLU A 140 2.68 1.10 -0.91
N GLU A 141 3.66 0.48 -1.57
CA GLU A 141 5.05 0.39 -1.07
C GLU A 141 5.63 1.79 -0.85
N SER A 142 5.36 2.71 -1.78
CA SER A 142 5.81 4.11 -1.69
C SER A 142 5.17 4.85 -0.52
N GLY A 143 3.86 4.71 -0.34
CA GLY A 143 3.14 5.26 0.81
C GLY A 143 3.69 4.71 2.13
N GLN A 144 3.94 3.40 2.21
CA GLN A 144 4.53 2.78 3.39
C GLN A 144 5.94 3.32 3.68
N MET A 145 6.80 3.45 2.66
CA MET A 145 8.14 4.04 2.83
C MET A 145 8.06 5.49 3.30
N MET A 146 7.22 6.33 2.67
CA MET A 146 7.04 7.71 3.09
C MET A 146 6.53 7.83 4.53
N ALA A 147 5.54 7.02 4.91
CA ALA A 147 5.02 6.99 6.28
C ALA A 147 6.11 6.60 7.30
N GLN A 148 6.93 5.59 6.96
CA GLN A 148 8.07 5.20 7.78
C GLN A 148 9.12 6.30 7.87
N TRP A 149 9.44 6.99 6.77
CA TRP A 149 10.39 8.11 6.78
C TRP A 149 9.89 9.29 7.59
N ARG A 150 8.62 9.68 7.43
CA ARG A 150 7.98 10.74 8.23
C ARG A 150 8.07 10.43 9.72
N THR A 151 7.76 9.22 10.12
CA THR A 151 7.82 8.80 11.52
C THR A 151 9.26 8.80 12.03
N ALA A 152 10.17 8.16 11.29
CA ALA A 152 11.49 7.83 11.80
C ALA A 152 12.47 9.02 11.77
N PHE A 153 12.31 9.91 10.78
CA PHE A 153 13.07 11.14 10.64
C PHE A 153 12.32 12.39 11.12
N LYS A 154 11.07 12.23 11.61
CA LYS A 154 10.19 13.34 12.04
C LYS A 154 9.95 14.38 10.94
N LEU A 155 9.72 13.91 9.72
CA LEU A 155 9.55 14.75 8.53
C LEU A 155 8.08 15.19 8.39
N THR A 156 7.89 16.44 7.95
CA THR A 156 6.61 16.90 7.41
C THR A 156 6.29 16.23 6.06
N GLN A 157 5.11 16.49 5.47
CA GLN A 157 4.81 16.00 4.13
C GLN A 157 5.77 16.61 3.09
N GLU A 158 6.10 17.90 3.22
CA GLU A 158 7.03 18.58 2.31
C GLU A 158 8.44 17.98 2.43
N ASP A 159 8.91 17.76 3.66
CA ASP A 159 10.24 17.21 3.90
C ASP A 159 10.41 15.77 3.38
N VAL A 160 9.36 14.94 3.42
CA VAL A 160 9.43 13.58 2.87
C VAL A 160 9.47 13.58 1.34
N VAL A 161 8.78 14.53 0.69
CA VAL A 161 8.90 14.74 -0.76
C VAL A 161 10.29 15.23 -1.13
N VAL A 162 10.88 16.14 -0.36
CA VAL A 162 12.28 16.58 -0.54
C VAL A 162 13.25 15.40 -0.43
N LEU A 163 13.04 14.48 0.51
CA LEU A 163 13.84 13.26 0.60
C LEU A 163 13.64 12.35 -0.62
N ALA A 164 12.40 12.17 -1.09
CA ALA A 164 12.11 11.40 -2.28
C ALA A 164 12.77 12.01 -3.53
N ASP A 165 12.75 13.33 -3.68
CA ASP A 165 13.42 14.06 -4.75
C ASP A 165 14.95 13.85 -4.73
N LYS A 166 15.56 13.87 -3.54
CA LYS A 166 17.00 13.57 -3.38
C LYS A 166 17.33 12.14 -3.81
N ILE A 167 16.53 11.17 -3.36
CA ILE A 167 16.71 9.75 -3.69
C ILE A 167 16.54 9.51 -5.18
N ASN A 168 15.49 10.07 -5.78
CA ASN A 168 15.23 9.95 -7.22
C ASN A 168 16.36 10.58 -8.04
N TYR A 169 16.81 11.77 -7.67
CA TYR A 169 17.91 12.44 -8.36
C TYR A 169 19.23 11.66 -8.26
N LEU A 170 19.57 11.13 -7.08
CA LEU A 170 20.70 10.21 -6.91
C LEU A 170 20.54 8.95 -7.77
N GLY A 171 19.31 8.42 -7.85
CA GLY A 171 18.94 7.28 -8.68
C GLY A 171 19.19 7.51 -10.18
N ASN A 172 18.82 8.71 -10.65
CA ASN A 172 18.90 9.09 -12.07
C ASN A 172 20.30 9.52 -12.52
N THR A 173 21.14 9.97 -11.58
CA THR A 173 22.47 10.53 -11.89
C THR A 173 23.63 9.66 -11.39
N GLY A 174 23.34 8.56 -10.71
CA GLY A 174 24.30 7.67 -10.09
C GLY A 174 24.19 6.21 -10.55
N PRO A 175 25.10 5.35 -10.07
CA PRO A 175 25.11 3.92 -10.40
C PRO A 175 24.10 3.06 -9.62
N ALA A 176 23.45 3.61 -8.58
CA ALA A 176 22.40 2.93 -7.82
C ALA A 176 21.03 3.45 -8.22
N ASN A 177 20.01 2.59 -8.31
CA ASN A 177 18.64 3.03 -8.59
C ASN A 177 17.92 3.54 -7.32
N ALA A 178 16.85 4.32 -7.52
CA ALA A 178 16.07 4.92 -6.44
C ALA A 178 15.54 3.88 -5.44
N LYS A 179 15.06 2.72 -5.92
CA LYS A 179 14.56 1.62 -5.08
C LYS A 179 15.60 1.07 -4.10
N LYS A 180 16.84 0.82 -4.54
CA LYS A 180 17.90 0.35 -3.64
C LYS A 180 18.28 1.41 -2.61
N ILE A 181 18.31 2.68 -3.01
CA ILE A 181 18.61 3.79 -2.11
C ILE A 181 17.50 3.93 -1.07
N SER A 182 16.23 3.87 -1.49
CA SER A 182 15.08 3.94 -0.59
C SER A 182 15.08 2.79 0.41
N ASP A 183 15.39 1.55 -0.01
CA ASP A 183 15.50 0.40 0.89
C ASP A 183 16.53 0.63 2.01
N ILE A 184 17.70 1.21 1.66
CA ILE A 184 18.75 1.53 2.63
C ILE A 184 18.28 2.61 3.61
N VAL A 185 17.70 3.70 3.10
CA VAL A 185 17.19 4.82 3.91
C VAL A 185 16.12 4.33 4.88
N THR A 186 15.17 3.53 4.39
CA THR A 186 14.08 2.94 5.18
C THR A 186 14.60 2.09 6.33
N ARG A 187 15.57 1.20 6.07
CA ARG A 187 16.16 0.32 7.09
C ARG A 187 16.92 1.07 8.18
N ILE A 188 17.47 2.24 7.84
CA ILE A 188 18.18 3.11 8.78
C ILE A 188 17.20 3.96 9.60
N GLY A 189 16.03 4.27 9.04
CA GLY A 189 14.97 5.13 9.60
C GLY A 189 14.90 5.19 11.12
N PRO A 190 14.74 4.06 11.84
CA PRO A 190 14.63 4.04 13.32
C PRO A 190 15.76 4.74 14.10
N LEU A 191 16.88 5.07 13.45
CA LEU A 191 18.03 5.76 14.03
C LEU A 191 18.17 7.23 13.62
N GLY A 192 17.31 7.72 12.71
CA GLY A 192 17.36 9.08 12.19
C GLY A 192 17.36 10.15 13.28
N GLY A 193 16.45 10.02 14.26
CA GLY A 193 16.37 10.92 15.41
C GLY A 193 17.54 10.85 16.40
N VAL A 194 18.31 9.76 16.42
CA VAL A 194 19.43 9.56 17.37
C VAL A 194 20.74 10.14 16.83
N ALA A 195 20.91 10.12 15.51
CA ALA A 195 22.17 10.53 14.89
C ALA A 195 22.26 12.04 14.62
N GLY A 196 21.13 12.77 14.58
CA GLY A 196 21.10 14.16 14.11
C GLY A 196 21.62 14.32 12.68
N VAL A 197 21.63 13.22 11.91
CA VAL A 197 22.11 13.16 10.53
C VAL A 197 20.91 13.35 9.62
N ALA A 198 21.04 14.26 8.66
CA ALA A 198 19.98 14.52 7.72
C ALA A 198 19.80 13.32 6.77
N SER A 199 18.54 13.06 6.44
CA SER A 199 18.11 11.92 5.61
C SER A 199 18.75 11.95 4.21
N GLY A 200 19.13 13.14 3.72
CA GLY A 200 19.86 13.32 2.47
C GLY A 200 21.26 12.69 2.49
N GLU A 201 22.02 12.87 3.57
CA GLU A 201 23.35 12.28 3.70
C GLU A 201 23.30 10.76 3.76
N ILE A 202 22.27 10.21 4.40
CA ILE A 202 22.01 8.77 4.42
C ILE A 202 21.73 8.26 3.00
N ALA A 203 20.90 8.96 2.24
CA ALA A 203 20.64 8.63 0.83
C ALA A 203 21.92 8.71 -0.02
N ALA A 204 22.76 9.72 0.17
CA ALA A 204 24.02 9.89 -0.56
C ALA A 204 25.04 8.76 -0.25
N MET A 205 25.17 8.37 1.02
CA MET A 205 25.97 7.20 1.40
C MET A 205 25.40 5.92 0.81
N GLY A 206 24.07 5.74 0.90
CA GLY A 206 23.36 4.59 0.33
C GLY A 206 23.58 4.46 -1.18
N ALA A 207 23.43 5.55 -1.93
CA ALA A 207 23.69 5.61 -3.37
C ALA A 207 25.13 5.23 -3.72
N THR A 208 26.10 5.72 -2.94
CA THR A 208 27.51 5.42 -3.16
C THR A 208 27.81 3.94 -2.93
N ILE A 209 27.29 3.36 -1.84
CA ILE A 209 27.55 1.96 -1.45
C ILE A 209 26.79 0.99 -2.37
N ALA A 210 25.49 1.21 -2.59
CA ALA A 210 24.67 0.39 -3.47
C ALA A 210 25.18 0.43 -4.92
N GLY A 211 25.72 1.58 -5.35
CA GLY A 211 26.34 1.77 -6.66
C GLY A 211 27.55 0.89 -6.92
N MET A 212 28.17 0.38 -5.85
CA MET A 212 29.27 -0.58 -5.92
C MET A 212 28.80 -2.04 -5.83
N GLY A 213 27.50 -2.29 -5.91
CA GLY A 213 26.92 -3.63 -5.86
C GLY A 213 26.78 -4.21 -4.45
N VAL A 214 26.87 -3.38 -3.40
CA VAL A 214 26.65 -3.83 -2.02
C VAL A 214 25.16 -3.90 -1.74
N GLU A 215 24.72 -5.03 -1.17
CA GLU A 215 23.32 -5.26 -0.82
C GLU A 215 22.79 -4.31 0.26
N SER A 216 21.52 -3.94 0.17
CA SER A 216 20.89 -2.92 1.02
C SER A 216 20.99 -3.22 2.53
N GLU A 217 20.96 -4.50 2.92
CA GLU A 217 21.11 -4.91 4.32
C GLU A 217 22.53 -4.67 4.87
N ILE A 218 23.54 -4.99 4.06
CA ILE A 218 24.95 -4.77 4.42
C ILE A 218 25.24 -3.27 4.46
N ALA A 219 24.77 -2.54 3.44
CA ALA A 219 24.90 -1.09 3.35
C ALA A 219 24.25 -0.39 4.55
N SER A 220 22.99 -0.73 4.87
CA SER A 220 22.26 -0.12 5.99
C SER A 220 22.92 -0.41 7.34
N THR A 221 23.37 -1.65 7.58
CA THR A 221 24.09 -2.02 8.80
C THR A 221 25.40 -1.24 8.93
N GLY A 222 26.16 -1.13 7.84
CA GLY A 222 27.41 -0.40 7.83
C GLY A 222 27.24 1.11 8.06
N ILE A 223 26.27 1.74 7.38
CA ILE A 223 25.96 3.16 7.58
C ILE A 223 25.48 3.40 9.02
N LYS A 224 24.62 2.53 9.55
CA LYS A 224 24.17 2.57 10.96
C LYS A 224 25.35 2.58 11.92
N ASN A 225 26.25 1.62 11.81
CA ASN A 225 27.39 1.49 12.70
C ASN A 225 28.42 2.62 12.52
N PHE A 226 28.58 3.11 11.28
CA PHE A 226 29.36 4.29 10.99
C PHE A 226 28.81 5.50 11.75
N MET A 227 27.53 5.84 11.57
CA MET A 227 26.90 6.98 12.25
C MET A 227 26.95 6.86 13.77
N LEU A 228 26.60 5.70 14.33
CA LEU A 228 26.65 5.45 15.78
C LEU A 228 28.06 5.65 16.36
N SER A 229 29.10 5.26 15.61
CA SER A 229 30.49 5.48 16.02
C SER A 229 30.84 6.97 16.06
N LEU A 230 30.40 7.74 15.07
CA LEU A 230 30.70 9.18 14.99
C LEU A 230 29.94 10.00 16.03
N THR A 231 28.75 9.56 16.43
CA THR A 231 27.91 10.27 17.42
C THR A 231 28.09 9.78 18.86
N ALA A 232 28.88 8.71 19.07
CA ALA A 232 29.06 8.11 20.40
C ALA A 232 29.64 9.07 21.46
N GLY A 233 30.42 10.08 21.05
CA GLY A 233 30.98 11.07 21.97
C GLY A 233 31.75 10.44 23.14
N ASN A 234 31.34 10.76 24.37
CA ASN A 234 31.95 10.22 25.59
C ASN A 234 31.68 8.72 25.79
N SER A 235 30.57 8.21 25.22
CA SER A 235 30.15 6.81 25.29
C SER A 235 30.92 5.90 24.33
N ALA A 236 31.81 6.45 23.49
CA ALA A 236 32.68 5.66 22.62
C ALA A 236 33.50 4.63 23.43
N THR A 237 33.61 3.42 22.88
CA THR A 237 34.35 2.31 23.50
C THR A 237 35.85 2.62 23.57
N LYS A 238 36.59 1.84 24.37
CA LYS A 238 38.06 1.99 24.47
C LYS A 238 38.75 1.83 23.11
N ALA A 239 38.31 0.85 22.31
CA ALA A 239 38.86 0.60 20.97
C ALA A 239 38.55 1.77 20.01
N GLN A 240 37.32 2.28 20.01
CA GLN A 240 36.95 3.45 19.21
C GLN A 240 37.76 4.68 19.61
N LYS A 241 37.90 4.96 20.91
CA LYS A 241 38.72 6.08 21.42
C LYS A 241 40.18 5.97 20.97
N GLN A 242 40.76 4.78 21.01
CA GLN A 242 42.13 4.54 20.54
C GLN A 242 42.28 4.76 19.03
N ALA A 243 41.34 4.25 18.24
CA ALA A 243 41.35 4.43 16.79
C ALA A 243 41.12 5.90 16.40
N MET A 244 40.20 6.60 17.06
CA MET A 244 39.99 8.04 16.86
C MET A 244 41.25 8.84 17.24
N ALA A 245 41.90 8.52 18.36
CA ALA A 245 43.16 9.17 18.75
C ALA A 245 44.27 8.94 17.72
N PHE A 246 44.38 7.72 17.17
CA PHE A 246 45.30 7.41 16.06
C PHE A 246 45.02 8.26 14.82
N LEU A 247 43.75 8.53 14.52
CA LEU A 247 43.30 9.44 13.45
C LEU A 247 43.36 10.93 13.83
N LYS A 248 43.83 11.27 15.04
CA LYS A 248 43.83 12.65 15.59
C LYS A 248 42.42 13.27 15.69
N LEU A 249 41.41 12.44 15.93
CA LEU A 249 40.03 12.85 16.14
C LEU A 249 39.68 12.80 17.63
N ASN A 250 38.98 13.84 18.11
CA ASN A 250 38.43 13.86 19.46
C ASN A 250 36.97 13.36 19.42
N PRO A 251 36.59 12.30 20.16
CA PRO A 251 35.25 11.73 20.10
C PRO A 251 34.12 12.72 20.43
N ARG A 252 34.31 13.55 21.47
CA ARG A 252 33.31 14.54 21.89
C ARG A 252 33.13 15.61 20.81
N LYS A 253 34.23 16.15 20.30
CA LYS A 253 34.19 17.13 19.21
C LYS A 253 33.58 16.55 17.94
N LEU A 254 33.90 15.30 17.61
CA LEU A 254 33.32 14.63 16.44
C LEU A 254 31.80 14.49 16.56
N ALA A 255 31.30 14.11 17.74
CA ALA A 255 29.86 14.04 17.98
C ALA A 255 29.19 15.42 17.89
N GLU A 256 29.84 16.48 18.39
CA GLU A 256 29.37 17.87 18.25
C GLU A 256 29.40 18.34 16.78
N ASP A 257 30.47 18.03 16.04
CA ASP A 257 30.62 18.34 14.61
C ASP A 257 29.51 17.61 13.81
N MET A 258 29.20 16.35 14.13
CA MET A 258 28.11 15.59 13.48
C MET A 258 26.72 16.24 13.62
N GLN A 259 26.46 16.98 14.71
CA GLN A 259 25.20 17.70 14.91
C GLN A 259 25.15 19.04 14.14
N LYS A 260 26.31 19.63 13.83
CA LYS A 260 26.42 20.95 13.19
C LYS A 260 26.63 20.86 11.68
N ASP A 261 27.50 19.95 11.27
CA ASP A 261 27.90 19.69 9.88
C ASP A 261 28.24 18.20 9.76
N SER A 262 27.18 17.38 9.67
CA SER A 262 27.29 15.93 9.55
C SER A 262 28.12 15.53 8.33
N ARG A 263 27.87 16.16 7.18
CA ARG A 263 28.60 15.98 5.92
C ARG A 263 30.10 16.20 6.12
N GLY A 264 30.50 17.36 6.63
CA GLY A 264 31.91 17.70 6.85
C GLY A 264 32.59 16.77 7.86
N ALA A 265 31.89 16.41 8.93
CA ALA A 265 32.39 15.47 9.94
C ALA A 265 32.63 14.06 9.36
N MET A 266 31.69 13.53 8.57
CA MET A 266 31.83 12.24 7.88
C MET A 266 33.01 12.24 6.90
N LEU A 267 33.12 13.28 6.06
CA LEU A 267 34.22 13.43 5.11
C LEU A 267 35.57 13.52 5.83
N LYS A 268 35.67 14.27 6.93
CA LYS A 268 36.89 14.39 7.73
C LYS A 268 37.37 13.05 8.31
N VAL A 269 36.43 12.19 8.72
CA VAL A 269 36.76 10.84 9.21
C VAL A 269 37.28 9.98 8.07
N LEU A 270 36.58 9.97 6.94
CA LEU A 270 36.97 9.18 5.76
C LEU A 270 38.29 9.67 5.15
N ASP A 271 38.56 10.97 5.15
CA ASP A 271 39.83 11.55 4.71
C ASP A 271 40.99 11.20 5.64
N SER A 272 40.73 11.19 6.95
CA SER A 272 41.71 10.72 7.92
C SER A 272 42.03 9.24 7.70
N LEU A 273 41.01 8.42 7.42
CA LEU A 273 41.17 7.00 7.08
C LEU A 273 41.92 6.80 5.77
N ALA A 274 41.68 7.63 4.75
CA ALA A 274 42.33 7.52 3.45
C ALA A 274 43.84 7.74 3.55
N LYS A 275 44.29 8.56 4.51
CA LYS A 275 45.70 8.83 4.81
C LYS A 275 46.39 7.72 5.62
N VAL A 276 45.64 6.78 6.19
CA VAL A 276 46.21 5.62 6.89
C VAL A 276 46.87 4.68 5.89
N PRO A 277 48.07 4.12 6.17
CA PRO A 277 48.69 3.11 5.30
C PRO A 277 47.71 1.96 4.99
N LYS A 278 47.63 1.53 3.73
CA LYS A 278 46.65 0.53 3.25
C LYS A 278 46.60 -0.73 4.12
N ALA A 279 47.76 -1.25 4.54
CA ALA A 279 47.87 -2.42 5.41
C ALA A 279 47.20 -2.27 6.80
N LYS A 280 46.96 -1.03 7.25
CA LYS A 280 46.32 -0.73 8.55
C LYS A 280 44.86 -0.28 8.41
N GLN A 281 44.39 0.09 7.22
CA GLN A 281 43.04 0.65 7.03
C GLN A 281 41.94 -0.28 7.55
N ALA A 282 41.99 -1.57 7.21
CA ALA A 282 40.99 -2.54 7.66
C ALA A 282 40.94 -2.68 9.20
N ALA A 283 42.11 -2.69 9.86
CA ALA A 283 42.18 -2.79 11.32
C ALA A 283 41.61 -1.54 12.01
N VAL A 284 41.90 -0.35 11.48
CA VAL A 284 41.37 0.92 12.02
C VAL A 284 39.86 1.01 11.79
N MET A 285 39.36 0.65 10.59
CA MET A 285 37.92 0.61 10.32
C MET A 285 37.20 -0.39 11.23
N ASN A 286 37.77 -1.58 11.44
CA ASN A 286 37.19 -2.58 12.35
C ASN A 286 37.12 -2.06 13.79
N ALA A 287 38.15 -1.36 14.27
CA ALA A 287 38.16 -0.77 15.61
C ALA A 287 37.15 0.38 15.78
N LEU A 288 36.86 1.13 14.71
CA LEU A 288 35.89 2.23 14.75
C LEU A 288 34.45 1.75 14.57
N PHE A 289 34.22 0.86 13.60
CA PHE A 289 32.89 0.59 13.06
C PHE A 289 32.45 -0.87 13.21
N GLY A 290 33.34 -1.75 13.67
CA GLY A 290 33.09 -3.19 13.74
C GLY A 290 33.29 -3.90 12.41
N LYS A 291 33.44 -5.23 12.50
CA LYS A 291 33.80 -6.10 11.37
C LYS A 291 32.70 -6.16 10.30
N GLU A 292 31.45 -6.18 10.74
CA GLU A 292 30.25 -6.26 9.89
C GLU A 292 30.11 -5.04 8.97
N SER A 293 30.68 -3.90 9.37
CA SER A 293 30.58 -2.63 8.65
C SER A 293 31.66 -2.46 7.57
N LEU A 294 32.68 -3.32 7.54
CA LEU A 294 33.81 -3.19 6.62
C LEU A 294 33.37 -3.24 5.15
N SER A 295 32.46 -4.16 4.83
CA SER A 295 31.96 -4.36 3.46
C SER A 295 31.15 -3.17 2.93
N ALA A 296 30.66 -2.30 3.80
CA ALA A 296 29.93 -1.09 3.44
C ALA A 296 30.82 0.17 3.45
N ILE A 297 31.75 0.28 4.42
CA ILE A 297 32.58 1.48 4.61
C ILE A 297 33.80 1.48 3.68
N ALA A 298 34.39 0.32 3.38
CA ALA A 298 35.50 0.25 2.43
C ALA A 298 35.13 0.77 1.02
N PRO A 299 33.93 0.47 0.47
CA PRO A 299 33.35 1.15 -0.68
C PRO A 299 33.40 2.67 -0.63
N LEU A 300 32.88 3.28 0.46
CA LEU A 300 32.90 4.74 0.65
C LEU A 300 34.32 5.31 0.62
N LEU A 301 35.27 4.62 1.26
CA LEU A 301 36.66 5.03 1.30
C LEU A 301 37.35 4.94 -0.07
N THR A 302 36.99 3.93 -0.86
CA THR A 302 37.55 3.70 -2.20
C THR A 302 36.96 4.65 -3.23
N ASN A 303 35.71 5.08 -3.04
CA ASN A 303 34.98 5.98 -3.94
C ASN A 303 34.63 7.30 -3.26
N LEU A 304 35.63 7.90 -2.62
CA LEU A 304 35.48 9.13 -1.84
C LEU A 304 35.01 10.33 -2.69
N ASP A 305 35.40 10.40 -3.95
CA ASP A 305 34.97 11.47 -4.86
C ASP A 305 33.51 11.34 -5.27
N LEU A 306 33.05 10.10 -5.51
CA LEU A 306 31.63 9.82 -5.75
C LEU A 306 30.80 10.16 -4.51
N LEU A 307 31.27 9.82 -3.32
CA LEU A 307 30.59 10.20 -2.07
C LEU A 307 30.44 11.71 -1.94
N ARG A 308 31.50 12.49 -2.22
CA ARG A 308 31.43 13.97 -2.23
C ARG A 308 30.41 14.47 -3.23
N THR A 309 30.47 13.96 -4.45
CA THR A 309 29.53 14.29 -5.52
C THR A 309 28.10 14.01 -5.07
N ASN A 310 27.83 12.85 -4.47
CA ASN A 310 26.49 12.51 -3.98
C ASN A 310 26.06 13.39 -2.81
N PHE A 311 26.99 13.82 -1.93
CA PHE A 311 26.69 14.81 -0.89
C PHE A 311 26.38 16.19 -1.47
N ASP A 312 27.01 16.60 -2.57
CA ASP A 312 26.69 17.85 -3.27
C ASP A 312 25.30 17.78 -3.91
N ARG A 313 25.00 16.68 -4.60
CA ARG A 313 23.70 16.43 -5.24
C ARG A 313 22.50 16.50 -4.29
N VAL A 314 22.67 16.12 -3.03
CA VAL A 314 21.59 16.18 -2.02
C VAL A 314 21.56 17.49 -1.21
N ALA A 315 22.55 18.35 -1.40
CA ALA A 315 22.65 19.65 -0.76
C ALA A 315 22.08 20.78 -1.65
N ASP A 316 22.14 20.64 -2.98
CA ASP A 316 21.65 21.66 -3.92
C ASP A 316 20.21 21.41 -4.39
N ALA A 317 19.27 22.20 -3.87
CA ALA A 317 17.85 22.13 -4.25
C ALA A 317 17.59 22.49 -5.71
N GLN A 318 18.49 23.21 -6.38
CA GLN A 318 18.36 23.48 -7.82
C GLN A 318 18.58 22.21 -8.66
N GLU A 319 19.33 21.24 -8.13
CA GLU A 319 19.57 19.97 -8.78
C GLU A 319 18.44 18.96 -8.50
N TYR A 320 18.22 18.62 -7.23
CA TYR A 320 17.27 17.56 -6.87
C TYR A 320 15.80 17.99 -6.91
N GLY A 321 15.53 19.30 -6.78
CA GLY A 321 14.19 19.84 -6.62
C GLY A 321 13.24 19.43 -7.74
N GLY A 322 12.12 18.80 -7.35
CA GLY A 322 11.09 18.31 -8.25
C GLY A 322 11.54 17.18 -9.17
N SER A 323 12.65 16.49 -8.87
CA SER A 323 13.13 15.40 -9.73
C SER A 323 12.10 14.26 -9.82
N MET A 324 11.42 13.93 -8.72
CA MET A 324 10.35 12.93 -8.69
C MET A 324 9.17 13.38 -9.55
N GLN A 325 8.78 14.66 -9.44
CA GLN A 325 7.71 15.24 -10.24
C GLN A 325 8.04 15.26 -11.74
N LYS A 326 9.31 15.50 -12.11
CA LYS A 326 9.78 15.45 -13.50
C LYS A 326 9.67 14.02 -14.06
N GLU A 327 10.10 13.02 -13.28
CA GLU A 327 10.01 11.61 -13.67
C GLU A 327 8.55 11.17 -13.87
N TYR A 328 7.69 11.50 -12.89
CA TYR A 328 6.26 11.26 -13.01
C TYR A 328 5.67 11.96 -14.24
N ALA A 329 5.97 13.24 -14.48
CA ALA A 329 5.43 14.00 -15.61
C ALA A 329 5.83 13.37 -16.96
N SER A 330 7.06 12.85 -17.06
CA SER A 330 7.52 12.12 -18.25
C SER A 330 6.65 10.90 -18.52
N ARG A 331 6.39 10.07 -17.50
CA ARG A 331 5.53 8.88 -17.60
C ARG A 331 4.05 9.22 -17.82
N ALA A 332 3.57 10.27 -17.15
CA ALA A 332 2.18 10.73 -17.23
C ALA A 332 1.83 11.29 -18.63
N SER A 333 2.83 11.75 -19.39
CA SER A 333 2.62 12.27 -20.75
C SER A 333 2.36 11.18 -21.81
N THR A 334 2.45 9.90 -21.45
CA THR A 334 2.28 8.79 -22.39
C THR A 334 0.81 8.54 -22.75
N THR A 335 0.56 8.02 -23.95
CA THR A 335 -0.79 7.61 -24.38
C THR A 335 -1.39 6.54 -23.47
N GLU A 336 -0.55 5.62 -22.98
CA GLU A 336 -0.96 4.60 -22.00
C GLU A 336 -1.54 5.25 -20.74
N ASN A 337 -0.84 6.24 -20.16
CA ASN A 337 -1.34 6.99 -19.02
C ASN A 337 -2.69 7.67 -19.33
N GLN A 338 -2.83 8.30 -20.51
CA GLN A 338 -4.09 8.95 -20.89
C GLN A 338 -5.27 7.97 -20.99
N LEU A 339 -5.04 6.74 -21.45
CA LEU A 339 -6.07 5.70 -21.46
C LEU A 339 -6.42 5.24 -20.03
N VAL A 340 -5.45 5.18 -19.12
CA VAL A 340 -5.69 4.90 -17.70
C VAL A 340 -6.54 6.01 -17.06
N LEU A 341 -6.20 7.28 -17.27
CA LEU A 341 -6.97 8.41 -16.74
C LEU A 341 -8.40 8.45 -17.29
N LEU A 342 -8.58 8.14 -18.58
CA LEU A 342 -9.92 8.00 -19.17
C LEU A 342 -10.72 6.89 -18.48
N LYS A 343 -10.11 5.71 -18.28
CA LYS A 343 -10.73 4.60 -17.57
C LYS A 343 -11.11 4.98 -16.14
N ASN A 344 -10.22 5.68 -15.43
CA ASN A 344 -10.48 6.15 -14.07
C ASN A 344 -11.60 7.19 -14.03
N SER A 345 -11.68 8.08 -15.02
CA SER A 345 -12.76 9.06 -15.14
C SER A 345 -14.12 8.39 -15.36
N VAL A 346 -14.18 7.37 -16.22
CA VAL A 346 -15.38 6.54 -16.42
C VAL A 346 -15.74 5.79 -15.13
N ASN A 347 -14.75 5.25 -14.41
CA ASN A 347 -14.96 4.59 -13.13
C ASN A 347 -15.52 5.56 -12.08
N ALA A 348 -14.97 6.78 -11.99
CA ALA A 348 -15.44 7.78 -11.05
C ALA A 348 -16.91 8.15 -11.31
N ILE A 349 -17.30 8.37 -12.57
CA ILE A 349 -18.71 8.58 -12.95
C ILE A 349 -19.57 7.37 -12.56
N SER A 350 -19.05 6.16 -12.78
CA SER A 350 -19.75 4.90 -12.46
C SER A 350 -19.98 4.76 -10.95
N VAL A 351 -18.97 5.08 -10.13
CA VAL A 351 -19.07 5.11 -8.67
C VAL A 351 -20.10 6.14 -8.22
N THR A 352 -20.02 7.39 -8.70
CA THR A 352 -20.98 8.45 -8.34
C THR A 352 -22.41 8.08 -8.70
N LEU A 353 -22.63 7.47 -9.87
CA LEU A 353 -23.93 6.99 -10.29
C LEU A 353 -24.42 5.84 -9.39
N GLY A 354 -23.55 4.86 -9.12
CA GLY A 354 -23.87 3.71 -8.29
C GLY A 354 -24.17 4.08 -6.83
N ASP A 355 -23.45 5.05 -6.27
CA ASP A 355 -23.60 5.55 -4.89
C ASP A 355 -25.03 6.04 -4.62
N THR A 356 -25.66 6.67 -5.62
CA THR A 356 -27.06 7.14 -5.54
C THR A 356 -28.04 5.99 -5.27
N PHE A 357 -27.71 4.76 -5.66
CA PHE A 357 -28.57 3.58 -5.50
C PHE A 357 -28.23 2.73 -4.28
N LEU A 358 -27.05 2.92 -3.65
CA LEU A 358 -26.63 2.10 -2.51
C LEU A 358 -27.61 2.10 -1.33
N PRO A 359 -28.24 3.24 -0.93
CA PRO A 359 -29.23 3.22 0.15
C PRO A 359 -30.42 2.31 -0.15
N ALA A 360 -30.97 2.37 -1.36
CA ALA A 360 -32.09 1.54 -1.78
C ALA A 360 -31.71 0.04 -1.86
N ILE A 361 -30.47 -0.25 -2.26
CA ILE A 361 -29.93 -1.62 -2.28
C ILE A 361 -29.79 -2.15 -0.85
N ASN A 362 -29.29 -1.34 0.08
CA ASN A 362 -29.16 -1.71 1.49
C ASN A 362 -30.53 -1.96 2.13
N GLU A 363 -31.52 -1.08 1.89
CA GLU A 363 -32.91 -1.29 2.34
C GLU A 363 -33.52 -2.58 1.77
N ALA A 364 -33.31 -2.86 0.48
CA ALA A 364 -33.79 -4.08 -0.15
C ALA A 364 -33.08 -5.33 0.42
N ALA A 365 -31.78 -5.26 0.67
CA ALA A 365 -31.04 -6.35 1.30
C ALA A 365 -31.56 -6.61 2.73
N GLU A 366 -31.78 -5.55 3.52
CA GLU A 366 -32.36 -5.65 4.86
C GLU A 366 -33.77 -6.25 4.85
N ALA A 367 -34.61 -5.86 3.89
CA ALA A 367 -35.95 -6.41 3.74
C ALA A 367 -35.94 -7.92 3.40
N VAL A 368 -34.92 -8.41 2.68
CA VAL A 368 -34.81 -9.83 2.28
C VAL A 368 -34.24 -10.72 3.39
N MET A 369 -33.39 -10.18 4.28
CA MET A 369 -32.73 -10.95 5.35
C MET A 369 -33.68 -11.84 6.20
N PRO A 370 -34.84 -11.36 6.68
CA PRO A 370 -35.77 -12.18 7.47
C PRO A 370 -36.29 -13.41 6.72
N TYR A 371 -36.54 -13.29 5.42
CA TYR A 371 -37.03 -14.40 4.59
C TYR A 371 -35.95 -15.45 4.36
N LEU A 372 -34.69 -15.03 4.20
CA LEU A 372 -33.57 -15.95 4.11
C LEU A 372 -33.36 -16.73 5.42
N GLU A 373 -33.56 -16.09 6.58
CA GLU A 373 -33.52 -16.78 7.87
C GLU A 373 -34.72 -17.72 8.09
N GLN A 374 -35.91 -17.38 7.60
CA GLN A 374 -37.05 -18.29 7.58
C GLN A 374 -36.78 -19.51 6.69
N LEU A 375 -36.23 -19.30 5.49
CA LEU A 375 -35.83 -20.38 4.59
C LEU A 375 -34.75 -21.26 5.21
N ARG A 376 -33.73 -20.66 5.84
CA ARG A 376 -32.68 -21.37 6.59
C ARG A 376 -33.27 -22.22 7.71
N THR A 377 -34.24 -21.68 8.45
CA THR A 377 -34.95 -22.39 9.52
C THR A 377 -35.75 -23.56 8.97
N PHE A 378 -36.47 -23.35 7.87
CA PHE A 378 -37.21 -24.40 7.17
C PHE A 378 -36.29 -25.52 6.68
N VAL A 379 -35.17 -25.18 6.04
CA VAL A 379 -34.17 -26.15 5.57
C VAL A 379 -33.60 -26.98 6.72
N ARG A 380 -33.29 -26.33 7.86
CA ARG A 380 -32.81 -27.03 9.07
C ARG A 380 -33.87 -27.94 9.71
N ALA A 381 -35.13 -27.51 9.70
CA ALA A 381 -36.24 -28.29 10.25
C ALA A 381 -36.67 -29.45 9.34
N ASN A 382 -36.32 -29.42 8.05
CA ASN A 382 -36.79 -30.38 7.04
C ASN A 382 -35.64 -31.02 6.23
N PRO A 383 -34.59 -31.60 6.86
CA PRO A 383 -33.40 -32.08 6.16
C PRO A 383 -33.69 -33.25 5.21
N GLU A 384 -34.61 -34.16 5.56
CA GLU A 384 -34.99 -35.30 4.72
C GLU A 384 -35.73 -34.85 3.45
N LEU A 385 -36.55 -33.80 3.55
CA LEU A 385 -37.26 -33.22 2.41
C LEU A 385 -36.31 -32.51 1.45
N VAL A 386 -35.34 -31.76 1.97
CA VAL A 386 -34.33 -31.08 1.15
C VAL A 386 -33.44 -32.11 0.43
N GLN A 387 -33.01 -33.17 1.13
CA GLN A 387 -32.26 -34.27 0.49
C GLN A 387 -33.08 -34.99 -0.57
N SER A 388 -34.37 -35.24 -0.30
CA SER A 388 -35.26 -35.90 -1.26
C SER A 388 -35.49 -35.05 -2.50
N ALA A 389 -35.68 -33.73 -2.33
CA ALA A 389 -35.82 -32.78 -3.43
C ALA A 389 -34.53 -32.68 -4.27
N ALA A 390 -33.36 -32.66 -3.63
CA ALA A 390 -32.06 -32.64 -4.32
C ALA A 390 -31.80 -33.93 -5.11
N LYS A 391 -32.07 -35.10 -4.51
CA LYS A 391 -31.96 -36.41 -5.18
C LYS A 391 -32.93 -36.52 -6.36
N PHE A 392 -34.15 -36.01 -6.21
CA PHE A 392 -35.15 -35.97 -7.28
C PHE A 392 -34.71 -35.05 -8.44
N GLY A 393 -34.16 -33.86 -8.14
CA GLY A 393 -33.61 -32.95 -9.15
C GLY A 393 -32.41 -33.56 -9.90
N ALA A 394 -31.51 -34.25 -9.19
CA ALA A 394 -30.39 -34.96 -9.80
C ALA A 394 -30.85 -36.15 -10.67
N ALA A 395 -31.88 -36.88 -10.24
CA ALA A 395 -32.47 -37.97 -11.02
C ALA A 395 -33.14 -37.47 -12.32
N LEU A 396 -33.82 -36.32 -12.28
CA LEU A 396 -34.39 -35.68 -13.46
C LEU A 396 -33.31 -35.22 -14.45
N LEU A 397 -32.20 -34.67 -13.97
CA LEU A 397 -31.05 -34.33 -14.82
C LEU A 397 -30.39 -35.58 -15.43
N ALA A 398 -30.26 -36.67 -14.67
CA ALA A 398 -29.71 -37.94 -15.18
C ALA A 398 -30.61 -38.61 -16.23
N VAL A 399 -31.94 -38.49 -16.10
CA VAL A 399 -32.91 -38.96 -17.10
C VAL A 399 -32.94 -38.05 -18.33
N GLY A 400 -32.76 -36.73 -18.15
CA GLY A 400 -32.65 -35.78 -19.26
C GLY A 400 -31.39 -35.98 -20.11
N VAL A 401 -30.29 -36.44 -19.53
CA VAL A 401 -29.02 -36.75 -20.23
C VAL A 401 -29.04 -38.13 -20.90
N SER A 402 -29.92 -39.06 -20.50
CA SER A 402 -30.04 -40.38 -21.12
C SER A 402 -31.09 -40.48 -22.23
N ILE A 403 -31.92 -39.44 -22.40
CA ILE A 403 -32.92 -39.32 -23.47
C ILE A 403 -32.45 -38.33 -24.58
N GLY A 404 -31.29 -37.68 -24.39
CA GLY A 404 -30.67 -36.75 -25.35
C GLY A 404 -29.71 -37.39 -26.32
#